data_AF-A0A832GDD1-F1
#
_entry.id   AF-A0A832GDD1-F1
#
_cell.length_a   1.000
_cell.length_b   1.000
_cell.length_c   1.000
_cell.angle_alpha   90.00
_cell.angle_beta   90.00
_cell.angle_gamma   90.00
#
_symmetry.space_group_name_H-M   'P 1'
#
loop_
_entity.id
_entity.type
_entity.pdbx_description
1 polymer ?
#
loop_
_entity_poly.entity_id
_entity_poly.type
_entity_poly.pdbx_seq_one_letter_code
_entity_poly.pdbx_strand_id
1 'polypeptide(L)'
;MSESVSIVLRRSGLLGGCRIDPSPAVLDSGEWMVGPEVGDGVEWRFAPGLLRFDQWIAFDLLADGDEMPVFIFHLCEGGSGASFGMIFGLLNACSARFRMPLAATAQDRWLYDREGAWLKPCCYGDRVDLARVDRAILKVFRKGDAPVRWCMTPPRVFDSAPPRLTDPILPRGPLIDEMGQSRLRAWPERTASVGELVDRLRGDLAASPERRGPEGRSRWGGCAALNFGASGFFRTHHDGSRWWLVDPDGCAFWSAGMDCVRIDATCRIDGVEKALAWAPPEHGEYAPAHSRPPGRGHIVSFALANLVRAFGGDWRNAWETITLAHLRDWGFNTIANWSDWKLAARAAFPYTRPLTPSFPSTPRV
;
A
#
# COMPACT_ATOMS: atom_id res chain seq x y z
N MET A 1 27.31 -13.88 -21.73
CA MET A 1 26.61 -13.96 -20.44
C MET A 1 26.31 -15.43 -20.20
N SER A 2 26.99 -16.08 -19.26
CA SER A 2 26.73 -17.49 -18.95
C SER A 2 25.29 -17.61 -18.46
N GLU A 3 24.48 -18.45 -19.08
CA GLU A 3 23.14 -18.77 -18.56
C GLU A 3 23.29 -19.24 -17.11
N SER A 4 22.63 -18.54 -16.18
CA SER A 4 22.58 -18.95 -14.79
C SER A 4 21.93 -20.33 -14.73
N VAL A 5 22.65 -21.33 -14.23
CA VAL A 5 22.09 -22.66 -13.97
C VAL A 5 20.89 -22.46 -13.03
N SER A 6 19.72 -22.96 -13.45
CA SER A 6 18.48 -22.85 -12.68
C SER A 6 17.74 -24.18 -12.68
N ILE A 7 17.09 -24.48 -11.55
CA ILE A 7 16.27 -25.69 -11.38
C ILE A 7 14.81 -25.28 -11.41
N VAL A 8 14.03 -25.84 -12.33
CA VAL A 8 12.59 -25.59 -12.44
C VAL A 8 11.84 -26.48 -11.44
N LEU A 9 11.05 -25.87 -10.55
CA LEU A 9 10.16 -26.60 -9.65
C LEU A 9 8.93 -27.07 -10.42
N ARG A 10 8.68 -28.39 -10.41
CA ARG A 10 7.52 -28.98 -11.09
C ARG A 10 6.30 -28.94 -10.19
N ARG A 11 5.17 -28.46 -10.72
CA ARG A 11 3.89 -28.42 -10.00
C ARG A 11 3.51 -29.84 -9.55
N SER A 12 3.24 -30.00 -8.27
CA SER A 12 2.77 -31.28 -7.69
C SER A 12 1.25 -31.32 -7.62
N GLY A 13 0.58 -30.18 -7.45
CA GLY A 13 -0.87 -30.12 -7.39
C GLY A 13 -1.43 -28.70 -7.36
N LEU A 14 -2.75 -28.63 -7.47
CA LEU A 14 -3.56 -27.44 -7.21
C LEU A 14 -4.18 -27.56 -5.82
N LEU A 15 -4.41 -26.42 -5.17
CA LEU A 15 -4.97 -26.34 -3.83
C LEU A 15 -6.38 -25.76 -3.87
N GLY A 16 -7.27 -26.31 -3.04
CA GLY A 16 -8.65 -25.86 -2.91
C GLY A 16 -9.44 -25.99 -4.22
N GLY A 17 -10.16 -24.93 -4.59
CA GLY A 17 -10.91 -24.82 -5.84
C GLY A 17 -10.07 -24.36 -7.05
N CYS A 18 -8.75 -24.25 -6.90
CA CYS A 18 -7.89 -23.75 -7.97
C CYS A 18 -7.91 -24.64 -9.21
N ARG A 19 -8.01 -24.03 -10.38
CA ARG A 19 -8.06 -24.71 -11.69
C ARG A 19 -7.22 -24.00 -12.73
N ILE A 20 -6.74 -24.76 -13.71
CA ILE A 20 -6.06 -24.22 -14.89
C ILE A 20 -7.10 -23.63 -15.84
N ASP A 21 -6.78 -22.49 -16.42
CA ASP A 21 -7.52 -21.90 -17.54
C ASP A 21 -6.70 -22.12 -18.82
N PRO A 22 -7.27 -22.77 -19.84
CA PRO A 22 -6.54 -23.17 -21.06
C PRO A 22 -6.29 -22.01 -22.04
N SER A 23 -6.64 -20.77 -21.69
CA SER A 23 -6.40 -19.60 -22.52
C SER A 23 -4.91 -19.44 -22.88
N PRO A 24 -4.58 -18.88 -24.06
CA PRO A 24 -3.20 -18.57 -24.41
C PRO A 24 -2.49 -17.74 -23.34
N ALA A 25 -1.30 -18.18 -22.94
CA ALA A 25 -0.51 -17.51 -21.92
C ALA A 25 0.03 -16.16 -22.42
N VAL A 26 0.04 -15.17 -21.54
CA VAL A 26 0.65 -13.85 -21.81
C VAL A 26 2.14 -13.85 -21.48
N LEU A 27 2.53 -14.66 -20.49
CA LEU A 27 3.93 -14.87 -20.13
C LEU A 27 4.49 -16.05 -20.93
N ASP A 28 5.73 -15.95 -21.39
CA ASP A 28 6.41 -17.06 -22.03
C ASP A 28 6.53 -18.25 -21.06
N SER A 29 6.12 -19.44 -21.50
CA SER A 29 6.00 -20.65 -20.67
C SER A 29 5.07 -20.49 -19.44
N GLY A 30 4.15 -19.52 -19.48
CA GLY A 30 3.17 -19.30 -18.43
C GLY A 30 1.94 -20.21 -18.55
N GLU A 31 1.22 -20.37 -17.44
CA GLU A 31 -0.11 -20.98 -17.41
C GLU A 31 -1.08 -20.05 -16.68
N TRP A 32 -2.32 -19.96 -17.17
CA TRP A 32 -3.38 -19.25 -16.47
C TRP A 32 -4.01 -20.15 -15.41
N MET A 33 -4.28 -19.55 -14.25
CA MET A 33 -4.91 -20.19 -13.10
C MET A 33 -6.09 -19.35 -12.65
N VAL A 34 -7.11 -20.00 -12.10
CA VAL A 34 -8.25 -19.36 -11.45
C VAL A 34 -8.38 -19.92 -10.04
N GLY A 35 -8.37 -19.04 -9.05
CA GLY A 35 -8.61 -19.33 -7.63
C GLY A 35 -9.93 -18.67 -7.19
N PRO A 36 -11.03 -19.42 -7.13
CA PRO A 36 -12.31 -18.93 -6.62
C PRO A 36 -12.24 -18.35 -5.21
N GLU A 37 -11.49 -18.96 -4.30
CA GLU A 37 -11.53 -18.66 -2.86
C GLU A 37 -10.16 -18.30 -2.24
N VAL A 38 -10.18 -17.66 -1.07
CA VAL A 38 -8.97 -17.48 -0.26
C VAL A 38 -8.44 -18.85 0.17
N GLY A 39 -7.13 -19.05 -0.02
CA GLY A 39 -6.45 -20.32 0.26
C GLY A 39 -6.25 -21.21 -0.98
N ASP A 40 -6.94 -20.91 -2.09
CA ASP A 40 -6.71 -21.56 -3.38
C ASP A 40 -5.32 -21.22 -3.93
N GLY A 41 -4.73 -22.16 -4.68
CA GLY A 41 -3.40 -21.93 -5.21
C GLY A 41 -2.70 -23.15 -5.78
N VAL A 42 -1.37 -23.16 -5.67
CA VAL A 42 -0.49 -24.13 -6.34
C VAL A 42 0.56 -24.64 -5.36
N GLU A 43 0.85 -25.94 -5.43
CA GLU A 43 1.88 -26.61 -4.63
C GLU A 43 2.98 -27.20 -5.52
N TRP A 44 4.22 -27.06 -5.07
CA TRP A 44 5.41 -27.72 -5.61
C TRP A 44 6.10 -28.50 -4.49
N ARG A 45 6.22 -29.82 -4.64
CA ARG A 45 6.97 -30.70 -3.74
C ARG A 45 8.31 -31.06 -4.35
N PHE A 46 9.33 -31.14 -3.51
CA PHE A 46 10.68 -31.49 -3.89
C PHE A 46 11.41 -32.18 -2.74
N ALA A 47 12.53 -32.84 -3.05
CA ALA A 47 13.33 -33.49 -2.02
C ALA A 47 13.94 -32.45 -1.07
N PRO A 48 13.92 -32.69 0.26
CA PRO A 48 14.68 -31.90 1.22
C PRO A 48 16.16 -31.81 0.81
N GLY A 49 16.80 -30.68 1.14
CA GLY A 49 18.18 -30.37 0.75
C GLY A 49 18.33 -29.73 -0.64
N LEU A 50 17.23 -29.53 -1.39
CA LEU A 50 17.27 -28.81 -2.67
C LEU A 50 17.65 -27.33 -2.50
N LEU A 51 17.15 -26.68 -1.44
CA LEU A 51 17.26 -25.24 -1.22
C LEU A 51 18.42 -24.90 -0.28
N ARG A 52 19.17 -23.84 -0.61
CA ARG A 52 20.30 -23.32 0.17
C ARG A 52 20.18 -21.81 0.39
N PHE A 53 20.79 -21.33 1.46
CA PHE A 53 20.65 -19.95 1.92
C PHE A 53 21.13 -18.88 0.92
N ASP A 54 22.14 -19.21 0.11
CA ASP A 54 22.76 -18.36 -0.90
C ASP A 54 22.02 -18.31 -2.24
N GLN A 55 20.97 -19.12 -2.40
CA GLN A 55 20.18 -19.21 -3.61
C GLN A 55 19.03 -18.19 -3.66
N TRP A 56 18.38 -18.14 -4.81
CA TRP A 56 17.22 -17.31 -5.08
C TRP A 56 16.08 -18.15 -5.65
N ILE A 57 14.84 -17.75 -5.36
CA ILE A 57 13.66 -18.24 -6.08
C ILE A 57 13.05 -17.10 -6.87
N ALA A 58 12.74 -17.35 -8.15
CA ALA A 58 12.01 -16.40 -8.96
C ALA A 58 11.04 -17.05 -9.95
N PHE A 59 9.99 -16.30 -10.26
CA PHE A 59 9.00 -16.59 -11.30
C PHE A 59 8.26 -15.31 -11.68
N ASP A 60 7.69 -15.32 -12.88
CA ASP A 60 6.92 -14.20 -13.41
C ASP A 60 5.43 -14.44 -13.19
N LEU A 61 4.71 -13.36 -12.93
CA LEU A 61 3.31 -13.35 -12.58
C LEU A 61 2.59 -12.22 -13.31
N LEU A 62 1.31 -12.41 -13.63
CA LEU A 62 0.42 -11.34 -14.06
C LEU A 62 -0.99 -11.61 -13.54
N ALA A 63 -1.57 -10.68 -12.79
CA ALA A 63 -2.95 -10.77 -12.37
C ALA A 63 -3.89 -10.18 -13.44
N ASP A 64 -5.00 -10.85 -13.71
CA ASP A 64 -6.09 -10.33 -14.55
C ASP A 64 -7.12 -9.58 -13.70
N GLY A 65 -8.10 -8.94 -14.34
CA GLY A 65 -9.17 -8.18 -13.68
C GLY A 65 -8.76 -6.78 -13.24
N ASP A 66 -9.54 -6.18 -12.34
CA ASP A 66 -9.38 -4.80 -11.85
C ASP A 66 -9.36 -4.68 -10.32
N GLU A 67 -9.48 -5.80 -9.61
CA GLU A 67 -9.31 -5.91 -8.16
C GLU A 67 -7.96 -6.52 -7.82
N MET A 68 -7.15 -5.82 -7.01
CA MET A 68 -5.80 -6.25 -6.65
C MET A 68 -5.84 -7.54 -5.80
N PRO A 69 -5.30 -8.67 -6.28
CA PRO A 69 -5.12 -9.84 -5.44
C PRO A 69 -3.87 -9.69 -4.55
N VAL A 70 -3.92 -10.32 -3.39
CA VAL A 70 -2.75 -10.51 -2.52
C VAL A 70 -2.47 -11.99 -2.43
N PHE A 71 -1.21 -12.38 -2.64
CA PHE A 71 -0.73 -13.73 -2.53
C PHE A 71 0.18 -13.88 -1.31
N ILE A 72 0.35 -15.13 -0.88
CA ILE A 72 1.44 -15.54 0.00
C ILE A 72 2.17 -16.71 -0.64
N PHE A 73 3.50 -16.58 -0.76
CA PHE A 73 4.38 -17.67 -1.18
C PHE A 73 5.05 -18.27 0.05
N HIS A 74 4.82 -19.55 0.29
CA HIS A 74 5.34 -20.29 1.42
C HIS A 74 6.49 -21.21 1.04
N LEU A 75 7.42 -21.37 1.98
CA LEU A 75 8.37 -22.48 2.03
C LEU A 75 8.10 -23.23 3.34
N CYS A 76 7.76 -24.51 3.25
CA CYS A 76 7.35 -25.30 4.40
C CYS A 76 8.28 -26.49 4.64
N GLU A 77 8.62 -26.72 5.90
CA GLU A 77 9.26 -27.95 6.34
C GLU A 77 8.27 -29.13 6.34
N GLY A 78 8.79 -30.35 6.20
CA GLY A 78 7.97 -31.57 6.11
C GLY A 78 6.98 -31.77 7.26
N GLY A 79 5.84 -32.41 6.97
CA GLY A 79 4.74 -32.60 7.93
C GLY A 79 4.11 -31.27 8.37
N SER A 80 3.86 -31.13 9.68
CA SER A 80 3.41 -29.89 10.33
C SER A 80 4.56 -28.99 10.81
N GLY A 81 5.72 -29.05 10.12
CA GLY A 81 6.89 -28.25 10.44
C GLY A 81 6.70 -26.75 10.19
N ALA A 82 7.74 -25.97 10.52
CA ALA A 82 7.74 -24.51 10.38
C ALA A 82 7.44 -24.07 8.94
N SER A 83 6.79 -22.92 8.79
CA SER A 83 6.50 -22.34 7.47
C SER A 83 6.88 -20.87 7.41
N PHE A 84 7.79 -20.57 6.49
CA PHE A 84 8.06 -19.21 6.06
C PHE A 84 6.97 -18.75 5.09
N GLY A 85 6.69 -17.44 5.05
CA GLY A 85 5.79 -16.82 4.10
C GLY A 85 6.32 -15.49 3.55
N MET A 86 6.11 -15.24 2.27
CA MET A 86 6.33 -13.96 1.60
C MET A 86 4.98 -13.45 1.07
N ILE A 87 4.42 -12.42 1.71
CA ILE A 87 3.15 -11.79 1.33
C ILE A 87 3.43 -10.70 0.30
N PHE A 88 2.66 -10.65 -0.79
CA PHE A 88 2.77 -9.59 -1.80
C PHE A 88 1.46 -9.39 -2.57
N GLY A 89 1.23 -8.19 -3.09
CA GLY A 89 0.15 -7.90 -4.05
C GLY A 89 0.64 -7.93 -5.49
N LEU A 90 -0.29 -7.96 -6.45
CA LEU A 90 0.02 -7.75 -7.87
C LEU A 90 -0.82 -6.59 -8.42
N LEU A 91 -0.18 -5.62 -9.07
CA LEU A 91 -0.91 -4.66 -9.90
C LEU A 91 -1.52 -5.41 -11.10
N ASN A 92 -2.84 -5.35 -11.27
CA ASN A 92 -3.52 -6.06 -12.35
C ASN A 92 -3.07 -5.56 -13.73
N ALA A 93 -3.11 -6.44 -14.72
CA ALA A 93 -2.73 -6.17 -16.11
C ALA A 93 -1.29 -5.62 -16.30
N CYS A 94 -0.40 -5.89 -15.36
CA CYS A 94 1.03 -5.60 -15.45
C CYS A 94 1.82 -6.80 -14.93
N SER A 95 2.81 -7.27 -15.69
CA SER A 95 3.63 -8.39 -15.23
C SER A 95 4.54 -7.97 -14.07
N ALA A 96 4.72 -8.88 -13.14
CA ALA A 96 5.60 -8.79 -11.99
C ALA A 96 6.60 -9.93 -12.03
N ARG A 97 7.76 -9.73 -11.40
CA ARG A 97 8.68 -10.81 -11.09
C ARG A 97 8.76 -11.00 -9.58
N PHE A 98 8.29 -12.15 -9.11
CA PHE A 98 8.64 -12.60 -7.77
C PHE A 98 10.14 -12.91 -7.79
N ARG A 99 10.92 -12.26 -6.93
CA ARG A 99 12.38 -12.45 -6.87
C ARG A 99 12.86 -12.38 -5.43
N MET A 100 12.98 -13.53 -4.81
CA MET A 100 13.27 -13.64 -3.40
C MET A 100 14.64 -14.30 -3.17
N PRO A 101 15.59 -13.62 -2.48
CA PRO A 101 16.76 -14.31 -1.95
C PRO A 101 16.30 -15.28 -0.86
N LEU A 102 16.79 -16.52 -0.85
CA LEU A 102 16.43 -17.47 0.20
C LEU A 102 16.95 -17.06 1.58
N ALA A 103 17.94 -16.17 1.62
CA ALA A 103 18.32 -15.46 2.84
C ALA A 103 17.15 -14.74 3.55
N ALA A 104 16.08 -14.38 2.83
CA ALA A 104 14.87 -13.78 3.41
C ALA A 104 14.17 -14.68 4.44
N THR A 105 14.41 -15.99 4.40
CA THR A 105 13.89 -16.95 5.39
C THR A 105 14.49 -16.76 6.78
N ALA A 106 15.58 -15.99 6.92
CA ALA A 106 16.10 -15.55 8.21
C ALA A 106 15.19 -14.53 8.92
N GLN A 107 14.28 -13.87 8.17
CA GLN A 107 13.40 -12.82 8.67
C GLN A 107 14.13 -11.68 9.40
N ASP A 108 15.32 -11.31 8.91
CA ASP A 108 16.12 -10.20 9.43
C ASP A 108 15.65 -8.82 8.92
N ARG A 109 14.72 -8.82 7.95
CA ARG A 109 14.15 -7.62 7.32
C ARG A 109 12.66 -7.85 7.07
N TRP A 110 11.87 -6.80 7.30
CA TRP A 110 10.41 -6.87 7.12
C TRP A 110 9.95 -6.66 5.67
N LEU A 111 10.50 -5.67 4.97
CA LEU A 111 10.06 -5.26 3.63
C LEU A 111 11.20 -5.39 2.62
N TYR A 112 10.93 -6.05 1.50
CA TYR A 112 11.86 -6.19 0.39
C TYR A 112 11.54 -5.21 -0.74
N ASP A 113 12.53 -4.97 -1.59
CA ASP A 113 12.37 -4.15 -2.77
C ASP A 113 11.46 -4.86 -3.80
N ARG A 114 10.77 -4.09 -4.63
CA ARG A 114 9.87 -4.63 -5.67
C ARG A 114 10.46 -4.56 -7.07
N GLU A 115 9.91 -5.37 -7.97
CA GLU A 115 10.19 -5.33 -9.41
C GLU A 115 8.89 -5.38 -10.21
N GLY A 116 8.72 -4.44 -11.15
CA GLY A 116 7.48 -4.26 -11.88
C GLY A 116 6.26 -4.16 -10.94
N ALA A 117 5.21 -4.91 -11.26
CA ALA A 117 3.96 -4.98 -10.53
C ALA A 117 3.99 -5.79 -9.21
N TRP A 118 5.16 -6.20 -8.70
CA TRP A 118 5.26 -6.97 -7.46
C TRP A 118 5.08 -6.05 -6.23
N LEU A 119 3.90 -5.97 -5.63
CA LEU A 119 3.60 -4.93 -4.65
C LEU A 119 3.91 -5.38 -3.21
N LYS A 120 4.70 -4.56 -2.50
CA LYS A 120 4.94 -4.64 -1.05
C LYS A 120 5.31 -6.06 -0.55
N PRO A 121 6.42 -6.65 -1.01
CA PRO A 121 6.83 -7.98 -0.56
C PRO A 121 7.32 -7.96 0.88
N CYS A 122 6.62 -8.70 1.75
CA CYS A 122 6.87 -8.74 3.19
C CYS A 122 7.05 -10.17 3.70
N CYS A 123 8.07 -10.38 4.54
CA CYS A 123 8.24 -11.64 5.25
C CYS A 123 7.19 -11.80 6.35
N TYR A 124 6.77 -13.05 6.57
CA TYR A 124 5.74 -13.48 7.53
C TYR A 124 6.00 -14.94 7.95
N GLY A 125 5.37 -15.38 9.04
CA GLY A 125 5.42 -16.78 9.50
C GLY A 125 6.68 -17.09 10.30
N ASP A 126 7.17 -18.31 10.19
CA ASP A 126 8.32 -18.82 10.96
C ASP A 126 9.63 -18.70 10.19
N ARG A 127 10.76 -18.71 10.91
CA ARG A 127 12.05 -19.04 10.30
C ARG A 127 12.03 -20.54 9.97
N VAL A 128 12.63 -20.90 8.84
CA VAL A 128 12.72 -22.29 8.38
C VAL A 128 14.17 -22.72 8.18
N ASP A 129 14.44 -24.00 8.41
CA ASP A 129 15.64 -24.67 7.95
C ASP A 129 15.45 -25.12 6.50
N LEU A 130 16.13 -24.43 5.57
CA LEU A 130 16.06 -24.69 4.13
C LEU A 130 16.43 -26.13 3.76
N ALA A 131 17.27 -26.82 4.55
CA ALA A 131 17.61 -28.22 4.31
C ALA A 131 16.43 -29.16 4.57
N ARG A 132 15.44 -28.74 5.36
CA ARG A 132 14.23 -29.49 5.73
C ARG A 132 12.99 -29.09 4.94
N VAL A 133 13.05 -28.03 4.15
CA VAL A 133 11.95 -27.58 3.28
C VAL A 133 11.71 -28.62 2.19
N ASP A 134 10.47 -29.11 2.10
CA ASP A 134 10.05 -30.14 1.15
C ASP A 134 8.95 -29.67 0.19
N ARG A 135 8.40 -28.48 0.42
CA ARG A 135 7.36 -27.88 -0.42
C ARG A 135 7.42 -26.37 -0.46
N ALA A 136 7.06 -25.85 -1.63
CA ALA A 136 6.71 -24.46 -1.85
C ALA A 136 5.22 -24.37 -2.20
N ILE A 137 4.56 -23.30 -1.78
CA ILE A 137 3.14 -23.10 -2.02
C ILE A 137 2.86 -21.63 -2.36
N LEU A 138 2.11 -21.35 -3.41
CA LEU A 138 1.56 -20.02 -3.68
C LEU A 138 0.05 -20.06 -3.43
N LYS A 139 -0.47 -19.19 -2.57
CA LYS A 139 -1.91 -19.09 -2.27
C LYS A 139 -2.45 -17.69 -2.49
N VAL A 140 -3.70 -17.61 -2.92
CA VAL A 140 -4.52 -16.38 -2.78
C VAL A 140 -4.71 -16.13 -1.29
N PHE A 141 -4.19 -15.01 -0.80
CA PHE A 141 -4.30 -14.59 0.60
C PHE A 141 -5.44 -13.59 0.81
N ARG A 142 -5.65 -12.67 -0.14
CA ARG A 142 -6.79 -11.74 -0.15
C ARG A 142 -7.25 -11.52 -1.59
N LYS A 143 -8.55 -11.33 -1.76
CA LYS A 143 -9.21 -11.03 -3.03
C LYS A 143 -10.41 -10.12 -2.80
N GLY A 144 -10.90 -9.50 -3.87
CA GLY A 144 -12.23 -8.88 -3.89
C GLY A 144 -13.32 -9.95 -4.06
N ASP A 145 -14.46 -9.58 -4.61
CA ASP A 145 -15.61 -10.50 -4.70
C ASP A 145 -15.43 -11.54 -5.81
N ALA A 146 -14.77 -11.16 -6.91
CA ALA A 146 -14.53 -12.07 -8.04
C ALA A 146 -13.47 -13.15 -7.73
N PRO A 147 -13.49 -14.29 -8.45
CA PRO A 147 -12.37 -15.22 -8.49
C PRO A 147 -11.09 -14.53 -8.96
N VAL A 148 -9.96 -14.87 -8.35
CA VAL A 148 -8.65 -14.35 -8.80
C VAL A 148 -8.18 -15.16 -9.99
N ARG A 149 -7.89 -14.50 -11.10
CA ARG A 149 -7.25 -15.11 -12.27
C ARG A 149 -5.85 -14.56 -12.43
N TRP A 150 -4.84 -15.44 -12.53
CA TRP A 150 -3.44 -15.02 -12.71
C TRP A 150 -2.70 -15.95 -13.66
N CYS A 151 -1.79 -15.38 -14.45
CA CYS A 151 -0.83 -16.11 -15.26
C CYS A 151 0.47 -16.22 -14.49
N MET A 152 1.13 -17.38 -14.51
CA MET A 152 2.44 -17.53 -13.88
C MET A 152 3.36 -18.48 -14.62
N THR A 153 4.67 -18.22 -14.57
CA THR A 153 5.69 -19.19 -14.95
C THR A 153 6.02 -20.12 -13.79
N PRO A 154 6.52 -21.34 -14.04
CA PRO A 154 6.97 -22.22 -12.95
C PRO A 154 8.11 -21.59 -12.14
N PRO A 155 8.09 -21.69 -10.79
CA PRO A 155 9.18 -21.24 -9.95
C PRO A 155 10.52 -21.88 -10.34
N ARG A 156 11.57 -21.06 -10.34
CA ARG A 156 12.94 -21.49 -10.60
C ARG A 156 13.83 -21.14 -9.42
N VAL A 157 14.71 -22.08 -9.06
CA VAL A 157 15.78 -21.87 -8.08
C VAL A 157 17.06 -21.51 -8.82
N PHE A 158 17.74 -20.45 -8.39
CA PHE A 158 18.97 -19.94 -9.00
C PHE A 158 20.10 -19.92 -7.98
N ASP A 159 21.32 -20.26 -8.40
CA ASP A 159 22.52 -20.18 -7.55
C ASP A 159 23.06 -18.76 -7.39
N SER A 160 22.53 -17.80 -8.15
CA SER A 160 22.85 -16.39 -8.04
C SER A 160 21.60 -15.54 -8.31
N ALA A 161 21.70 -14.25 -8.04
CA ALA A 161 20.57 -13.36 -8.14
C ALA A 161 20.07 -13.29 -9.61
N PRO A 162 18.82 -13.69 -9.91
CA PRO A 162 18.33 -13.69 -11.28
C PRO A 162 18.23 -12.25 -11.82
N PRO A 163 18.17 -12.04 -13.15
CA PRO A 163 17.99 -10.72 -13.72
C PRO A 163 16.71 -10.04 -13.22
N ARG A 164 16.78 -8.71 -13.02
CA ARG A 164 15.60 -7.92 -12.66
C ARG A 164 14.61 -7.85 -13.82
N LEU A 165 13.32 -7.73 -13.53
CA LEU A 165 12.32 -7.38 -14.54
C LEU A 165 12.36 -5.87 -14.83
N THR A 166 12.91 -5.49 -15.98
CA THR A 166 13.08 -4.08 -16.39
C THR A 166 12.05 -3.61 -17.41
N ASP A 167 11.35 -4.52 -18.07
CA ASP A 167 10.32 -4.20 -19.07
C ASP A 167 9.07 -5.05 -18.83
N PRO A 168 8.15 -4.60 -17.95
CA PRO A 168 6.95 -5.36 -17.65
C PRO A 168 5.99 -5.38 -18.84
N ILE A 169 5.39 -6.54 -19.09
CA ILE A 169 4.30 -6.73 -20.05
C ILE A 169 3.06 -6.04 -19.51
N LEU A 170 2.42 -5.22 -20.37
CA LEU A 170 1.21 -4.46 -20.09
C LEU A 170 0.14 -4.78 -21.15
N PRO A 171 -0.61 -5.89 -21.01
CA PRO A 171 -1.55 -6.34 -22.04
C PRO A 171 -2.68 -5.35 -22.32
N ARG A 172 -2.94 -4.43 -21.38
CA ARG A 172 -3.98 -3.40 -21.49
C ARG A 172 -3.40 -2.01 -21.78
N GLY A 173 -2.10 -1.91 -22.06
CA GLY A 173 -1.39 -0.64 -22.20
C GLY A 173 -1.30 0.12 -20.87
N PRO A 174 -1.29 1.46 -20.88
CA PRO A 174 -1.25 2.24 -19.66
C PRO A 174 -2.48 2.00 -18.78
N LEU A 175 -2.24 1.84 -17.49
CA LEU A 175 -3.21 1.42 -16.47
C LEU A 175 -3.71 2.58 -15.60
N ILE A 176 -2.96 3.68 -15.56
CA ILE A 176 -3.26 4.86 -14.76
C ILE A 176 -3.45 6.05 -15.70
N ASP A 177 -4.55 6.79 -15.56
CA ASP A 177 -4.82 7.99 -16.35
C ASP A 177 -4.07 9.21 -15.82
N GLU A 178 -4.20 10.34 -16.52
CA GLU A 178 -3.48 11.56 -16.20
C GLU A 178 -3.82 12.16 -14.83
N MET A 179 -4.94 11.79 -14.22
CA MET A 179 -5.37 12.22 -12.89
C MET A 179 -4.93 11.26 -11.78
N GLY A 180 -4.29 10.14 -12.13
CA GLY A 180 -3.91 9.09 -11.18
C GLY A 180 -5.00 8.06 -10.92
N GLN A 181 -6.08 8.04 -11.73
CA GLN A 181 -7.18 7.08 -11.57
C GLN A 181 -6.92 5.80 -12.36
N SER A 182 -7.48 4.68 -11.89
CA SER A 182 -7.43 3.40 -12.61
C SER A 182 -8.15 3.50 -13.95
N ARG A 183 -7.48 3.05 -15.02
CA ARG A 183 -8.06 2.87 -16.35
C ARG A 183 -8.75 1.52 -16.51
N LEU A 184 -8.56 0.59 -15.57
CA LEU A 184 -9.16 -0.73 -15.59
C LEU A 184 -10.56 -0.74 -14.96
N ARG A 185 -10.73 0.04 -13.88
CA ARG A 185 -11.95 0.03 -13.08
C ARG A 185 -12.90 1.15 -13.48
N ALA A 186 -14.20 0.86 -13.44
CA ALA A 186 -15.27 1.85 -13.48
C ALA A 186 -15.99 1.89 -12.11
N TRP A 187 -16.32 3.08 -11.64
CA TRP A 187 -17.12 3.31 -10.43
C TRP A 187 -17.95 4.58 -10.57
N PRO A 188 -19.07 4.73 -9.85
CA PRO A 188 -20.02 5.82 -10.09
C PRO A 188 -19.44 7.23 -9.94
N GLU A 189 -18.54 7.46 -8.99
CA GLU A 189 -17.98 8.78 -8.67
C GLU A 189 -16.71 9.13 -9.46
N ARG A 190 -16.27 8.27 -10.39
CA ARG A 190 -15.05 8.47 -11.19
C ARG A 190 -15.10 9.83 -11.90
N THR A 191 -14.03 10.62 -11.77
CA THR A 191 -13.93 11.91 -12.46
C THR A 191 -13.62 11.67 -13.93
N ALA A 192 -14.43 12.22 -14.84
CA ALA A 192 -14.37 11.91 -16.26
C ALA A 192 -13.27 12.68 -17.00
N SER A 193 -12.85 13.84 -16.49
CA SER A 193 -11.84 14.67 -17.13
C SER A 193 -11.07 15.56 -16.16
N VAL A 194 -9.91 16.05 -16.60
CA VAL A 194 -9.13 17.05 -15.87
C VAL A 194 -9.94 18.34 -15.63
N GLY A 195 -10.79 18.74 -16.58
CA GLY A 195 -11.66 19.92 -16.41
C GLY A 195 -12.64 19.75 -15.25
N GLU A 196 -13.34 18.61 -15.21
CA GLU A 196 -14.25 18.27 -14.12
C GLU A 196 -13.53 18.19 -12.77
N LEU A 197 -12.33 17.59 -12.73
CA LEU A 197 -11.49 17.56 -11.54
C LEU A 197 -11.18 18.97 -11.01
N VAL A 198 -10.77 19.87 -11.91
CA VAL A 198 -10.44 21.26 -11.56
C VAL A 198 -11.68 21.99 -11.04
N ASP A 199 -12.82 21.82 -11.70
CA ASP A 199 -14.08 22.46 -11.30
C ASP A 199 -14.55 21.95 -9.93
N ARG A 200 -14.46 20.64 -9.66
CA ARG A 200 -14.76 20.04 -8.35
C ARG A 200 -13.87 20.64 -7.25
N LEU A 201 -12.55 20.68 -7.45
CA LEU A 201 -11.62 21.22 -6.46
C LEU A 201 -11.86 22.71 -6.19
N ARG A 202 -12.11 23.52 -7.24
CA ARG A 202 -12.42 24.95 -7.10
C ARG A 202 -13.76 25.17 -6.39
N GLY A 203 -14.76 24.34 -6.69
CA GLY A 203 -16.05 24.33 -5.99
C GLY A 203 -15.89 24.04 -4.50
N ASP A 204 -15.08 23.04 -4.14
CA ASP A 204 -14.79 22.70 -2.74
C ASP A 204 -14.09 23.85 -2.01
N LEU A 205 -13.13 24.51 -2.66
CA LEU A 205 -12.48 25.69 -2.08
C LEU A 205 -13.49 26.82 -1.84
N ALA A 206 -14.35 27.11 -2.82
CA ALA A 206 -15.36 28.15 -2.73
C ALA A 206 -16.42 27.86 -1.64
N ALA A 207 -16.76 26.59 -1.42
CA ALA A 207 -17.71 26.16 -0.40
C ALA A 207 -17.10 26.05 1.01
N SER A 208 -15.77 26.01 1.13
CA SER A 208 -15.07 25.82 2.41
C SER A 208 -15.44 26.83 3.51
N PRO A 209 -15.67 28.13 3.22
CA PRO A 209 -16.11 29.10 4.22
C PRO A 209 -17.51 28.85 4.78
N GLU A 210 -18.34 28.03 4.14
CA GLU A 210 -19.70 27.69 4.61
C GLU A 210 -19.75 26.38 5.40
N ARG A 211 -18.71 25.54 5.30
CA ARG A 211 -18.64 24.28 6.05
C ARG A 211 -18.49 24.56 7.55
N ARG A 212 -19.35 23.95 8.36
CA ARG A 212 -19.39 24.11 9.82
C ARG A 212 -19.28 22.76 10.48
N GLY A 213 -18.62 22.72 11.64
CA GLY A 213 -18.66 21.52 12.47
C GLY A 213 -19.98 21.39 13.22
N PRO A 214 -20.25 20.21 13.81
CA PRO A 214 -21.42 20.02 14.65
C PRO A 214 -21.51 21.04 15.79
N GLU A 215 -22.72 21.50 16.09
CA GLU A 215 -23.01 22.41 17.21
C GLU A 215 -22.71 21.78 18.58
N GLY A 216 -22.70 22.60 19.62
CA GLY A 216 -22.47 22.15 21.00
C GLY A 216 -21.02 21.73 21.28
N ARG A 217 -20.09 22.07 20.39
CA ARG A 217 -18.65 21.85 20.56
C ARG A 217 -17.95 23.09 21.10
N SER A 218 -16.96 22.89 21.97
CA SER A 218 -16.00 23.92 22.36
C SER A 218 -15.13 24.30 21.15
N ARG A 219 -14.32 25.37 21.29
CA ARG A 219 -13.32 25.74 20.26
C ARG A 219 -12.28 24.63 20.00
N TRP A 220 -12.12 23.71 20.94
CA TRP A 220 -11.24 22.55 20.84
C TRP A 220 -11.99 21.27 20.41
N GLY A 221 -13.26 21.35 20.05
CA GLY A 221 -14.04 20.19 19.59
C GLY A 221 -14.51 19.24 20.69
N GLY A 222 -14.41 19.62 21.97
CA GLY A 222 -15.00 18.91 23.11
C GLY A 222 -16.50 19.22 23.26
N CYS A 223 -17.23 18.40 24.00
CA CYS A 223 -18.65 18.57 24.30
C CYS A 223 -18.86 19.71 25.30
N ALA A 224 -19.40 20.85 24.86
CA ALA A 224 -19.60 22.03 25.70
C ALA A 224 -20.61 21.82 26.85
N ALA A 225 -21.49 20.82 26.73
CA ALA A 225 -22.49 20.49 27.74
C ALA A 225 -21.91 19.77 28.98
N LEU A 226 -20.66 19.29 28.92
CA LEU A 226 -20.03 18.54 30.00
C LEU A 226 -18.63 19.11 30.29
N ASN A 227 -18.46 19.74 31.46
CA ASN A 227 -17.22 20.43 31.83
C ASN A 227 -16.66 19.90 33.15
N PHE A 228 -15.34 19.70 33.20
CA PHE A 228 -14.59 19.16 34.33
C PHE A 228 -13.53 20.15 34.88
N GLY A 229 -13.60 21.42 34.51
CA GLY A 229 -12.64 22.47 34.85
C GLY A 229 -11.49 22.59 33.85
N ALA A 230 -11.19 23.83 33.45
CA ALA A 230 -10.14 24.16 32.51
C ALA A 230 -8.75 23.98 33.14
N SER A 231 -7.83 23.37 32.40
CA SER A 231 -6.41 23.24 32.77
C SER A 231 -5.47 23.94 31.78
N GLY A 232 -5.98 24.45 30.65
CA GLY A 232 -5.16 24.98 29.57
C GLY A 232 -4.46 23.91 28.72
N PHE A 233 -4.60 22.63 29.07
CA PHE A 233 -4.02 21.49 28.36
C PHE A 233 -5.03 20.34 28.28
N PHE A 234 -4.90 19.51 27.24
CA PHE A 234 -5.58 18.22 27.19
C PHE A 234 -5.14 17.33 28.36
N ARG A 235 -6.08 16.66 29.01
CA ARG A 235 -5.82 15.73 30.13
C ARG A 235 -6.81 14.59 30.15
N THR A 236 -6.51 13.55 30.94
CA THR A 236 -7.48 12.50 31.27
C THR A 236 -8.33 12.89 32.48
N HIS A 237 -9.57 12.44 32.52
CA HIS A 237 -10.45 12.56 33.69
C HIS A 237 -11.32 11.32 33.83
N HIS A 238 -11.49 10.83 35.06
CA HIS A 238 -12.44 9.77 35.36
C HIS A 238 -13.58 10.37 36.20
N ASP A 239 -14.81 10.32 35.70
CA ASP A 239 -15.97 10.94 36.37
C ASP A 239 -16.62 10.06 37.44
N GLY A 240 -16.00 8.91 37.74
CA GLY A 240 -16.55 7.87 38.62
C GLY A 240 -17.21 6.70 37.86
N SER A 241 -17.54 6.89 36.58
CA SER A 241 -18.14 5.87 35.71
C SER A 241 -17.32 5.55 34.47
N ARG A 242 -16.71 6.56 33.84
CA ARG A 242 -15.97 6.42 32.58
C ARG A 242 -14.79 7.36 32.49
N TRP A 243 -13.85 6.99 31.64
CA TRP A 243 -12.70 7.81 31.28
C TRP A 243 -13.05 8.76 30.12
N TRP A 244 -12.60 9.99 30.27
CA TRP A 244 -12.68 11.05 29.29
C TRP A 244 -11.28 11.58 29.00
N LEU A 245 -11.05 12.02 27.77
CA LEU A 245 -10.15 13.15 27.58
C LEU A 245 -10.91 14.43 27.96
N VAL A 246 -10.19 15.47 28.34
CA VAL A 246 -10.74 16.79 28.64
C VAL A 246 -9.93 17.80 27.87
N ASP A 247 -10.61 18.69 27.16
CA ASP A 247 -9.95 19.72 26.37
C ASP A 247 -9.39 20.87 27.24
N PRO A 248 -8.57 21.78 26.68
CA PRO A 248 -7.99 22.89 27.44
C PRO A 248 -8.98 23.80 28.17
N ASP A 249 -10.22 23.91 27.67
CA ASP A 249 -11.29 24.73 28.27
C ASP A 249 -12.13 23.92 29.28
N GLY A 250 -11.76 22.67 29.54
CA GLY A 250 -12.39 21.79 30.52
C GLY A 250 -13.53 20.95 29.98
N CYS A 251 -13.85 21.01 28.69
CA CYS A 251 -14.97 20.25 28.13
C CYS A 251 -14.59 18.79 27.90
N ALA A 252 -15.52 17.86 28.12
CA ALA A 252 -15.33 16.45 27.87
C ALA A 252 -14.99 16.22 26.39
N PHE A 253 -13.99 15.40 26.11
CA PHE A 253 -13.43 15.22 24.77
C PHE A 253 -13.37 13.74 24.40
N TRP A 254 -13.80 13.45 23.18
CA TRP A 254 -13.60 12.16 22.51
C TRP A 254 -12.81 12.42 21.25
N SER A 255 -11.61 11.84 21.14
CA SER A 255 -10.73 12.03 20.01
C SER A 255 -11.22 11.22 18.80
N ALA A 256 -11.92 11.88 17.88
CA ALA A 256 -12.27 11.32 16.58
C ALA A 256 -11.48 12.05 15.50
N GLY A 257 -10.54 11.36 14.85
CA GLY A 257 -9.66 11.96 13.87
C GLY A 257 -9.20 11.00 12.78
N MET A 258 -8.79 11.59 11.66
CA MET A 258 -8.19 10.87 10.53
C MET A 258 -6.67 10.87 10.67
N ASP A 259 -6.05 9.71 10.49
CA ASP A 259 -4.61 9.58 10.33
C ASP A 259 -4.18 10.06 8.94
N CYS A 260 -2.89 10.35 8.77
CA CYS A 260 -2.29 10.70 7.49
C CYS A 260 -2.94 11.93 6.81
N VAL A 261 -3.40 12.92 7.58
CA VAL A 261 -3.83 14.22 7.04
C VAL A 261 -2.60 14.99 6.57
N ARG A 262 -2.18 14.70 5.35
CA ARG A 262 -1.05 15.27 4.62
C ARG A 262 -1.23 14.92 3.14
N ILE A 263 -0.42 15.51 2.27
CA ILE A 263 -0.40 15.12 0.86
C ILE A 263 0.47 13.87 0.70
N ASP A 264 -0.13 12.68 0.78
CA ASP A 264 0.62 11.42 0.79
C ASP A 264 0.02 10.26 -0.02
N ALA A 265 -0.96 10.53 -0.89
CA ALA A 265 -1.46 9.62 -1.94
C ALA A 265 -0.40 9.41 -3.04
N THR A 266 0.76 8.91 -2.61
CA THR A 266 1.96 8.79 -3.40
C THR A 266 2.13 7.38 -3.93
N CYS A 267 2.59 7.27 -5.17
CA CYS A 267 2.78 6.03 -5.89
C CYS A 267 4.26 5.90 -6.23
N ARG A 268 4.87 4.74 -5.92
CA ARG A 268 6.21 4.42 -6.43
C ARG A 268 6.09 4.01 -7.89
N ILE A 269 6.74 4.74 -8.80
CA ILE A 269 6.56 4.57 -10.25
C ILE A 269 7.72 3.86 -10.95
N ASP A 270 8.87 3.72 -10.29
CA ASP A 270 10.02 3.07 -10.92
C ASP A 270 9.74 1.61 -11.31
N GLY A 271 10.16 1.25 -12.51
CA GLY A 271 9.95 -0.07 -13.13
C GLY A 271 8.52 -0.32 -13.62
N VAL A 272 7.61 0.66 -13.53
CA VAL A 272 6.22 0.58 -14.06
C VAL A 272 5.81 1.89 -14.75
N GLU A 273 6.76 2.68 -15.22
CA GLU A 273 6.53 3.99 -15.83
C GLU A 273 5.63 3.87 -17.08
N LYS A 274 5.78 2.80 -17.85
CA LYS A 274 4.92 2.49 -19.02
C LYS A 274 3.45 2.25 -18.66
N ALA A 275 3.15 1.96 -17.39
CA ALA A 275 1.79 1.81 -16.90
C ALA A 275 1.08 3.16 -16.68
N LEU A 276 1.80 4.28 -16.78
CA LEU A 276 1.23 5.62 -16.65
C LEU A 276 0.91 6.18 -18.03
N ALA A 277 -0.33 6.64 -18.23
CA ALA A 277 -0.69 7.37 -19.45
C ALA A 277 0.00 8.74 -19.50
N TRP A 278 0.25 9.29 -18.33
CA TRP A 278 0.93 10.56 -18.11
C TRP A 278 1.57 10.54 -16.72
N ALA A 279 2.73 11.19 -16.60
CA ALA A 279 3.36 11.49 -15.32
C ALA A 279 3.60 13.00 -15.22
N PRO A 280 3.49 13.59 -14.03
CA PRO A 280 3.87 14.98 -13.83
C PRO A 280 5.33 15.21 -14.27
N PRO A 281 5.61 16.31 -14.99
CA PRO A 281 6.99 16.71 -15.27
C PRO A 281 7.78 16.89 -13.98
N GLU A 282 9.01 16.36 -13.92
CA GLU A 282 9.84 16.46 -12.72
C GLU A 282 10.28 17.89 -12.38
N HIS A 283 10.15 18.81 -13.33
CA HIS A 283 10.61 20.18 -13.23
C HIS A 283 9.45 21.17 -13.40
N GLY A 284 9.64 22.40 -12.93
CA GLY A 284 8.62 23.43 -12.96
C GLY A 284 7.59 23.27 -11.84
N GLU A 285 6.33 23.63 -12.11
CA GLU A 285 5.26 23.69 -11.10
C GLU A 285 4.93 22.34 -10.45
N TYR A 286 5.19 21.22 -11.14
CA TYR A 286 4.92 19.88 -10.65
C TYR A 286 6.07 19.27 -9.83
N ALA A 287 7.21 19.95 -9.70
CA ALA A 287 8.36 19.44 -8.93
C ALA A 287 7.98 18.95 -7.51
N PRO A 288 7.08 19.62 -6.75
CA PRO A 288 6.65 19.14 -5.43
C PRO A 288 5.93 17.79 -5.44
N ALA A 289 5.42 17.33 -6.61
CA ALA A 289 4.75 16.05 -6.73
C ALA A 289 5.72 14.85 -6.73
N HIS A 290 7.03 15.09 -6.85
CA HIS A 290 8.04 14.05 -6.91
C HIS A 290 8.82 13.92 -5.59
N SER A 291 9.18 12.70 -5.23
CA SER A 291 10.04 12.40 -4.09
C SER A 291 10.91 11.17 -4.35
N ARG A 292 12.11 11.12 -3.75
CA ARG A 292 13.04 9.97 -3.83
C ARG A 292 13.59 9.65 -2.44
N PRO A 293 12.76 9.10 -1.53
CA PRO A 293 13.25 8.76 -0.20
C PRO A 293 14.27 7.62 -0.28
N PRO A 294 15.31 7.63 0.57
CA PRO A 294 16.27 6.53 0.63
C PRO A 294 15.56 5.17 0.78
N GLY A 295 15.88 4.22 -0.11
CA GLY A 295 15.32 2.87 -0.10
C GLY A 295 13.85 2.75 -0.51
N ARG A 296 13.20 3.82 -1.03
CA ARG A 296 11.79 3.78 -1.46
C ARG A 296 11.54 4.04 -2.94
N GLY A 297 12.59 4.20 -3.73
CA GLY A 297 12.48 4.42 -5.17
C GLY A 297 11.94 5.80 -5.53
N HIS A 298 11.51 5.96 -6.78
CA HIS A 298 10.95 7.22 -7.27
C HIS A 298 9.44 7.23 -7.07
N ILE A 299 8.98 8.22 -6.32
CA ILE A 299 7.60 8.35 -5.87
C ILE A 299 6.98 9.60 -6.49
N VAL A 300 5.72 9.50 -6.91
CA VAL A 300 4.90 10.57 -7.49
C VAL A 300 3.56 10.70 -6.76
N SER A 301 3.11 11.92 -6.49
CA SER A 301 1.78 12.23 -5.94
C SER A 301 0.86 12.82 -7.00
N PHE A 302 -0.04 12.02 -7.57
CA PHE A 302 -1.07 12.52 -8.48
C PHE A 302 -2.06 13.45 -7.77
N ALA A 303 -2.35 13.22 -6.48
CA ALA A 303 -3.16 14.13 -5.68
C ALA A 303 -2.55 15.54 -5.62
N LEU A 304 -1.23 15.65 -5.45
CA LEU A 304 -0.55 16.95 -5.50
C LEU A 304 -0.63 17.55 -6.90
N ALA A 305 -0.32 16.76 -7.94
CA ALA A 305 -0.40 17.23 -9.33
C ALA A 305 -1.81 17.76 -9.68
N ASN A 306 -2.86 17.12 -9.16
CA ASN A 306 -4.25 17.54 -9.32
C ASN A 306 -4.53 18.89 -8.64
N LEU A 307 -3.97 19.14 -7.46
CA LEU A 307 -4.06 20.44 -6.80
C LEU A 307 -3.30 21.53 -7.56
N VAL A 308 -2.12 21.21 -8.11
CA VAL A 308 -1.35 22.12 -8.97
C VAL A 308 -2.14 22.48 -10.23
N ARG A 309 -2.82 21.53 -10.87
CA ARG A 309 -3.71 21.82 -12.01
C ARG A 309 -4.81 22.83 -11.67
N ALA A 310 -5.41 22.72 -10.48
CA ALA A 310 -6.53 23.56 -10.09
C ALA A 310 -6.10 24.96 -9.64
N PHE A 311 -4.98 25.05 -8.91
CA PHE A 311 -4.60 26.22 -8.11
C PHE A 311 -3.18 26.75 -8.39
N GLY A 312 -2.42 26.12 -9.29
CA GLY A 312 -1.05 26.51 -9.60
C GLY A 312 -0.17 26.56 -8.35
N GLY A 313 0.59 27.64 -8.19
CA GLY A 313 1.50 27.83 -7.05
C GLY A 313 0.81 27.92 -5.67
N ASP A 314 -0.50 28.20 -5.61
CA ASP A 314 -1.25 28.32 -4.35
C ASP A 314 -1.91 27.00 -3.90
N TRP A 315 -1.58 25.88 -4.57
CA TRP A 315 -2.14 24.56 -4.31
C TRP A 315 -2.11 24.16 -2.83
N ARG A 316 -1.07 24.58 -2.10
CA ARG A 316 -0.89 24.21 -0.70
C ARG A 316 -1.92 24.88 0.20
N ASN A 317 -2.14 26.19 0.04
CA ASN A 317 -3.13 26.91 0.85
C ASN A 317 -4.55 26.44 0.53
N ALA A 318 -4.84 26.20 -0.75
CA ALA A 318 -6.13 25.64 -1.17
C ALA A 318 -6.38 24.26 -0.54
N TRP A 319 -5.39 23.35 -0.57
CA TRP A 319 -5.50 22.03 0.06
C TRP A 319 -5.73 22.13 1.58
N GLU A 320 -4.97 22.97 2.28
CA GLU A 320 -5.12 23.15 3.72
C GLU A 320 -6.53 23.64 4.07
N THR A 321 -7.04 24.60 3.32
CA THR A 321 -8.38 25.17 3.50
C THR A 321 -9.47 24.13 3.28
N ILE A 322 -9.44 23.45 2.12
CA ILE A 322 -10.40 22.39 1.76
C ILE A 322 -10.39 21.28 2.81
N THR A 323 -9.20 20.77 3.16
CA THR A 323 -9.05 19.63 4.07
C THR A 323 -9.56 19.94 5.46
N LEU A 324 -9.19 21.09 6.03
CA LEU A 324 -9.66 21.50 7.35
C LEU A 324 -11.17 21.74 7.36
N ALA A 325 -11.73 22.29 6.28
CA ALA A 325 -13.17 22.51 6.15
C ALA A 325 -13.93 21.17 6.14
N HIS A 326 -13.48 20.19 5.35
CA HIS A 326 -14.09 18.84 5.33
C HIS A 326 -13.97 18.11 6.66
N LEU A 327 -12.80 18.15 7.32
CA LEU A 327 -12.64 17.51 8.62
C LEU A 327 -13.65 18.03 9.64
N ARG A 328 -13.91 19.35 9.65
CA ARG A 328 -14.93 19.96 10.53
C ARG A 328 -16.33 19.51 10.13
N ASP A 329 -16.67 19.62 8.85
CA ASP A 329 -17.98 19.27 8.26
C ASP A 329 -18.37 17.82 8.55
N TRP A 330 -17.41 16.90 8.41
CA TRP A 330 -17.59 15.47 8.72
C TRP A 330 -17.60 15.15 10.22
N GLY A 331 -17.43 16.17 11.07
CA GLY A 331 -17.48 16.02 12.51
C GLY A 331 -16.21 15.48 13.15
N PHE A 332 -15.08 15.39 12.44
CA PHE A 332 -13.79 15.13 13.07
C PHE A 332 -13.37 16.33 13.92
N ASN A 333 -12.81 16.05 15.09
CA ASN A 333 -12.29 17.06 16.01
C ASN A 333 -10.79 16.91 16.26
N THR A 334 -10.15 15.88 15.70
CA THR A 334 -8.72 15.63 15.84
C THR A 334 -8.07 15.39 14.49
N ILE A 335 -6.90 15.99 14.26
CA ILE A 335 -5.97 15.57 13.21
C ILE A 335 -5.07 14.49 13.83
N ALA A 336 -5.30 13.24 13.46
CA ALA A 336 -4.71 12.10 14.15
C ALA A 336 -3.29 11.81 13.62
N ASN A 337 -2.81 10.60 13.85
CA ASN A 337 -1.40 10.28 13.77
C ASN A 337 -0.88 10.37 12.33
N TRP A 338 0.45 10.48 12.19
CA TRP A 338 1.13 10.59 10.89
C TRP A 338 0.67 11.75 10.01
N SER A 339 -0.01 12.74 10.57
CA SER A 339 -0.50 13.93 9.87
C SER A 339 0.47 15.10 9.92
N ASP A 340 0.21 16.14 9.13
CA ASP A 340 0.90 17.43 9.25
C ASP A 340 0.45 18.16 10.53
N TRP A 341 1.10 17.85 11.65
CA TRP A 341 0.79 18.46 12.93
C TRP A 341 1.08 19.97 12.97
N LYS A 342 1.94 20.50 12.08
CA LYS A 342 2.23 21.94 12.02
C LYS A 342 1.07 22.71 11.40
N LEU A 343 0.42 22.14 10.37
CA LEU A 343 -0.85 22.63 9.87
C LEU A 343 -1.90 22.66 10.98
N ALA A 344 -2.09 21.53 11.66
CA ALA A 344 -3.07 21.41 12.73
C ALA A 344 -2.86 22.45 13.84
N ALA A 345 -1.62 22.60 14.30
CA ALA A 345 -1.24 23.59 15.31
C ALA A 345 -1.53 25.03 14.87
N ARG A 346 -1.17 25.41 13.63
CA ARG A 346 -1.45 26.75 13.08
C ARG A 346 -2.96 27.01 12.94
N ALA A 347 -3.72 25.97 12.62
CA ALA A 347 -5.17 26.03 12.48
C ALA A 347 -5.94 25.93 13.82
N ALA A 348 -5.23 25.85 14.96
CA ALA A 348 -5.79 25.57 16.28
C ALA A 348 -6.73 24.34 16.29
N PHE A 349 -6.41 23.35 15.45
CA PHE A 349 -7.14 22.09 15.37
C PHE A 349 -6.47 21.08 16.32
N PRO A 350 -7.20 20.40 17.23
CA PRO A 350 -6.60 19.38 18.08
C PRO A 350 -5.86 18.32 17.28
N TYR A 351 -4.71 17.86 17.77
CA TYR A 351 -3.89 16.90 17.02
C TYR A 351 -3.12 15.95 17.91
N THR A 352 -2.75 14.82 17.31
CA THR A 352 -1.76 13.92 17.89
C THR A 352 -0.42 14.14 17.22
N ARG A 353 0.67 13.89 17.96
CA ARG A 353 2.02 13.96 17.42
C ARG A 353 2.74 12.65 17.71
N PRO A 354 3.20 11.92 16.68
CA PRO A 354 4.05 10.77 16.92
C PRO A 354 5.36 11.22 17.56
N LEU A 355 5.84 10.43 18.52
CA LEU A 355 7.16 10.61 19.08
C LEU A 355 8.19 10.39 17.97
N THR A 356 9.11 11.33 17.78
CA THR A 356 10.20 11.15 16.83
C THR A 356 11.09 10.01 17.33
N PRO A 357 11.34 8.94 16.56
CA PRO A 357 12.13 7.78 17.01
C PRO A 357 13.65 8.08 16.97
N SER A 358 14.04 9.28 17.38
CA SER A 358 15.43 9.62 17.67
C SER A 358 15.59 9.49 19.18
N PHE A 359 16.05 8.32 19.60
CA PHE A 359 16.32 8.00 20.99
C PHE A 359 17.83 7.85 21.22
N PRO A 360 18.62 8.93 21.04
CA PRO A 360 20.08 8.84 21.06
C PRO A 360 20.63 8.33 22.40
N SER A 361 19.84 8.44 23.47
CA SER A 361 20.19 8.00 24.83
C SER A 361 19.54 6.68 25.24
N THR A 362 18.70 6.05 24.42
CA THR A 362 18.06 4.77 24.78
C THR A 362 18.95 3.60 24.40
N PRO A 363 19.35 2.74 25.36
CA PRO A 363 20.12 1.54 25.07
C PRO A 363 19.38 0.65 24.08
N ARG A 364 20.07 0.15 23.05
CA ARG A 364 19.54 -0.93 22.20
C ARG A 364 19.63 -2.22 23.02
N VAL A 365 18.52 -2.92 23.16
CA VAL A 365 18.43 -4.23 23.83
C VAL A 365 18.80 -5.32 22.85
#